data_AF-A0A3N5XVN8-F1
#
_entry.id   AF-A0A3N5XVN8-F1
#
_cell.length_a   1.000
_cell.length_b   1.000
_cell.length_c   1.000
_cell.angle_alpha   90.00
_cell.angle_beta   90.00
_cell.angle_gamma   90.00
#
_symmetry.space_group_name_H-M   'P 1'
#
loop_
_entity.id
_entity.type
_entity.pdbx_description
1 polymer ?
#
loop_
_entity_poly.entity_id
_entity_poly.type
_entity_poly.pdbx_seq_one_letter_code
_entity_poly.pdbx_strand_id
1 'polypeptide(L)'
;MRQYEYRVEEVAINEGNRDADLAESLNAFGRQGWRVVSLEVDPKSIQKGKRIKVLLERRAGKVSKAAEKENAAEQNPSKTTSMASPKSSRSRRPAKK
;
A
#
# COMPACT_ATOMS: atom_id res chain seq x y z
N MET A 1 -13.21 24.05 -16.87
CA MET A 1 -11.77 23.69 -16.76
C MET A 1 -11.64 22.45 -15.88
N ARG A 2 -10.79 21.49 -16.24
CA ARG A 2 -10.54 20.32 -15.38
C ARG A 2 -9.60 20.74 -14.25
N GLN A 3 -10.03 20.57 -13.00
CA GLN A 3 -9.20 20.91 -11.84
C GLN A 3 -8.32 19.70 -11.48
N TYR A 4 -7.06 19.98 -11.15
CA TYR A 4 -6.05 19.00 -10.80
C TYR A 4 -5.39 19.40 -9.48
N GLU A 5 -5.15 18.38 -8.64
CA GLU A 5 -4.36 18.45 -7.41
C GLU A 5 -2.95 17.95 -7.72
N TYR A 6 -1.94 18.69 -7.27
CA TYR A 6 -0.54 18.31 -7.41
C TYR A 6 0.10 18.14 -6.03
N ARG A 7 0.98 17.15 -5.90
CA ARG A 7 1.72 16.87 -4.66
C ARG A 7 3.13 16.41 -5.01
N VAL A 8 4.12 16.80 -4.20
CA VAL A 8 5.49 16.30 -4.29
C VAL A 8 5.72 15.37 -3.10
N GLU A 9 6.19 14.16 -3.38
CA GLU A 9 6.51 13.14 -2.38
C GLU A 9 7.98 12.73 -2.45
N GLU A 10 8.53 12.32 -1.31
CA GLU A 10 9.90 11.81 -1.21
C GLU A 10 9.88 10.31 -0.94
N VAL A 11 10.35 9.51 -1.89
CA VAL A 11 10.44 8.05 -1.77
C VAL A 11 11.83 7.66 -1.31
N ALA A 12 11.93 7.07 -0.12
CA ALA A 12 13.17 6.51 0.38
C ALA A 12 13.49 5.20 -0.37
N ILE A 13 14.75 5.02 -0.80
CA ILE A 13 15.15 3.85 -1.58
C ILE A 13 16.38 3.19 -0.97
N ASN A 14 16.30 1.89 -0.74
CA ASN A 14 17.44 1.10 -0.26
C ASN A 14 18.37 0.73 -1.42
N GLU A 15 19.67 0.69 -1.15
CA GLU A 15 20.66 0.49 -2.21
C GLU A 15 20.63 -0.91 -2.84
N GLY A 16 20.21 -1.91 -2.08
CA GLY A 16 20.18 -3.31 -2.50
C GLY A 16 19.01 -3.65 -3.44
N ASN A 17 17.88 -2.95 -3.33
CA ASN A 17 16.62 -3.30 -4.02
C ASN A 17 15.94 -2.05 -4.64
N ARG A 18 16.72 -1.18 -5.29
CA ARG A 18 16.26 0.15 -5.70
C ARG A 18 14.99 0.13 -6.55
N ASP A 19 14.97 -0.74 -7.55
CA ASP A 19 13.89 -0.81 -8.52
C ASP A 19 12.61 -1.39 -7.91
N ALA A 20 12.76 -2.34 -6.99
CA ALA A 20 11.62 -2.95 -6.29
C ALA A 20 10.96 -1.95 -5.33
N ASP A 21 11.76 -1.26 -4.50
CA ASP A 21 11.27 -0.26 -3.54
C ASP A 21 10.57 0.91 -4.27
N LEU A 22 11.15 1.35 -5.39
CA LEU A 22 10.56 2.38 -6.23
C LEU A 22 9.26 1.89 -6.86
N ALA A 23 9.24 0.70 -7.47
CA ALA A 23 8.05 0.15 -8.10
C ALA A 23 6.90 -0.02 -7.08
N GLU A 24 7.20 -0.50 -5.88
CA GLU A 24 6.22 -0.63 -4.80
C GLU A 24 5.63 0.72 -4.41
N SER A 25 6.48 1.74 -4.21
CA SER A 25 6.05 3.09 -3.85
C SER A 25 5.19 3.74 -4.93
N LEU A 26 5.59 3.62 -6.21
CA LEU A 26 4.81 4.16 -7.34
C LEU A 26 3.46 3.44 -7.49
N ASN A 27 3.43 2.13 -7.28
CA ASN A 27 2.19 1.36 -7.27
C ASN A 27 1.26 1.76 -6.11
N ALA A 28 1.81 2.04 -4.93
CA ALA A 28 1.05 2.54 -3.79
C ALA A 28 0.36 3.88 -4.12
N PHE A 29 1.06 4.82 -4.76
CA PHE A 29 0.47 6.08 -5.25
C PHE A 29 -0.66 5.82 -6.26
N GLY A 30 -0.46 4.88 -7.19
CA GLY A 30 -1.49 4.46 -8.14
C GLY A 30 -2.76 3.93 -7.46
N ARG A 31 -2.62 3.11 -6.41
CA ARG A 31 -3.74 2.59 -5.60
C ARG A 31 -4.49 3.71 -4.86
N GLN A 32 -3.78 4.74 -4.43
CA GLN A 32 -4.35 5.94 -3.80
C GLN A 32 -5.01 6.90 -4.82
N GLY A 33 -4.98 6.56 -6.11
CA GLY A 33 -5.57 7.35 -7.18
C GLY A 33 -4.69 8.51 -7.65
N TRP A 34 -3.42 8.54 -7.25
CA TRP A 34 -2.44 9.48 -7.77
C TRP A 34 -1.81 8.95 -9.06
N ARG A 35 -1.54 9.85 -9.99
CA ARG A 35 -0.74 9.59 -11.20
C ARG A 35 0.63 10.20 -11.02
N VAL A 36 1.65 9.45 -11.38
CA VAL A 36 3.04 9.94 -11.40
C VAL A 36 3.25 10.73 -12.69
N VAL A 37 3.70 11.98 -12.55
CA VAL A 37 3.94 12.89 -13.67
C VAL A 37 5.43 13.05 -13.95
N SER A 38 6.24 13.13 -12.90
CA SER A 38 7.69 13.31 -13.01
C SER A 38 8.42 12.63 -11.86
N LEU A 39 9.63 12.17 -12.16
CA LEU A 39 10.56 11.57 -11.21
C LEU A 39 11.90 12.29 -11.33
N GLU A 40 12.36 12.85 -10.22
CA GLU A 40 13.68 13.48 -10.16
C GLU A 40 14.69 12.46 -9.62
N VAL A 41 15.47 11.88 -10.53
CA VAL A 41 16.51 10.91 -10.20
C VAL A 41 17.86 11.58 -10.31
N ASP A 42 18.39 12.00 -9.17
CA ASP A 42 19.64 12.74 -9.13
C ASP A 42 20.82 11.76 -8.92
N PRO A 43 21.74 11.57 -9.87
CA PRO A 43 22.78 10.54 -9.77
C PRO A 43 23.76 10.75 -8.60
N LYS A 44 23.81 11.98 -8.05
CA LYS A 44 24.63 12.33 -6.89
C LYS A 44 23.93 12.12 -5.55
N SER A 45 22.59 12.13 -5.51
CA SER A 45 21.82 11.81 -4.30
C SER A 45 21.83 10.30 -3.99
N ILE A 46 22.29 9.49 -4.94
CA ILE A 46 22.56 8.04 -4.85
C ILE A 46 23.64 7.69 -3.80
N GLN A 47 24.27 8.64 -3.09
CA GLN A 47 25.33 8.33 -2.12
C GLN A 47 24.96 8.54 -0.64
N LYS A 48 23.79 9.12 -0.31
CA LYS A 48 23.46 9.47 1.08
C LYS A 48 21.96 9.26 1.42
N GLY A 49 21.54 8.01 1.65
CA GLY A 49 20.18 7.73 2.16
C GLY A 49 19.07 8.25 1.24
N LYS A 50 18.94 7.60 0.07
CA LYS A 50 18.31 8.13 -1.16
C LYS A 50 16.86 8.47 -0.93
N ARG A 51 16.49 9.68 -1.36
CA ARG A 51 15.11 10.09 -1.52
C ARG A 51 14.90 10.53 -2.96
N ILE A 52 13.99 9.87 -3.68
CA ILE A 52 13.56 10.30 -5.00
C ILE A 52 12.35 11.20 -4.84
N LYS A 53 12.40 12.39 -5.44
CA LYS A 53 11.24 13.27 -5.49
C LYS A 53 10.32 12.83 -6.61
N VAL A 54 9.05 12.68 -6.28
CA VAL A 54 8.00 12.22 -7.18
C VAL A 54 6.93 13.30 -7.26
N LEU A 55 6.66 13.78 -8.46
CA LEU A 55 5.53 14.67 -8.73
C LEU A 55 4.29 13.83 -9.03
N LEU A 56 3.25 14.03 -8.22
CA LEU A 56 1.97 13.36 -8.32
C LEU A 56 0.88 14.34 -8.77
N GLU A 57 -0.04 13.83 -9.58
CA GLU A 57 -1.23 14.54 -10.05
C GLU A 57 -2.48 13.70 -9.79
N ARG A 58 -3.56 14.34 -9.36
CA ARG A 58 -4.88 13.73 -9.25
C ARG A 58 -5.95 14.68 -9.74
N ARG A 59 -7.02 14.15 -10.32
CA ARG A 59 -8.16 14.97 -10.78
C ARG A 59 -9.01 15.38 -9.58
N ALA A 60 -9.10 16.69 -9.31
CA ALA A 60 -9.97 17.23 -8.28
C ALA A 60 -11.43 16.94 -8.66
N GLY A 61 -12.15 16.21 -7.80
CA GLY A 61 -13.53 15.77 -8.05
C GLY A 61 -13.74 14.26 -8.20
N LYS A 62 -12.67 13.45 -8.24
CA LYS A 62 -12.73 11.99 -8.05
C LYS A 62 -11.96 11.59 -6.80
N VAL A 63 -12.39 12.06 -5.63
CA VAL A 63 -12.11 11.33 -4.39
C VAL A 63 -13.10 10.17 -4.35
N SER A 64 -12.82 9.14 -5.15
CA SER A 64 -13.53 7.87 -5.02
C SER A 64 -13.31 7.37 -3.60
N LYS A 65 -14.42 7.00 -2.94
CA LYS A 65 -14.61 6.38 -1.61
C LYS A 65 -13.66 5.23 -1.22
N ALA A 66 -12.61 4.96 -1.99
CA ALA A 66 -11.61 3.92 -1.72
C ALA A 66 -10.53 4.36 -0.73
N ALA A 67 -10.14 5.65 -0.72
CA ALA A 67 -9.05 6.13 0.16
C ALA A 67 -9.44 6.27 1.64
N GLU A 68 -10.73 6.16 1.97
CA GLU A 68 -11.21 6.23 3.37
C GLU A 68 -11.19 4.89 4.09
N LYS A 69 -10.88 3.77 3.41
CA LYS A 69 -10.89 2.43 4.03
C LYS A 69 -9.55 1.91 4.56
N GLU A 70 -8.41 2.52 4.24
CA GLU A 70 -7.11 2.03 4.74
C GLU A 70 -6.58 2.76 5.98
N ASN A 71 -7.08 3.94 6.34
CA ASN A 71 -6.63 4.66 7.54
C ASN A 71 -7.37 4.28 8.85
N ALA A 72 -8.29 3.31 8.82
CA ALA A 72 -9.05 2.89 10.00
C ALA A 72 -8.53 1.60 10.67
N ALA A 73 -7.51 0.94 10.11
CA ALA A 73 -7.12 -0.41 10.54
C ALA A 73 -5.89 -0.49 11.46
N GLU A 74 -5.23 0.62 11.79
CA GLU A 74 -3.97 0.59 12.56
C GLU A 74 -4.03 1.37 13.88
N GLN A 75 -5.06 1.09 14.68
CA GLN A 75 -5.00 1.31 16.13
C GLN A 75 -5.81 0.21 16.84
N ASN A 76 -5.14 -0.82 17.33
CA ASN A 76 -5.49 -1.45 18.62
C ASN A 76 -4.39 -2.44 19.03
N PRO A 77 -3.55 -2.11 20.03
CA PRO A 77 -2.69 -3.09 20.65
C PRO A 77 -3.49 -3.95 21.65
N SER A 78 -3.20 -5.25 21.64
CA SER A 78 -3.40 -6.17 22.76
C SER A 78 -4.84 -6.62 23.08
N LYS A 79 -5.20 -7.83 22.63
CA LYS A 79 -5.89 -8.80 23.50
C LYS A 79 -5.71 -10.24 23.03
N THR A 80 -4.78 -10.92 23.69
CA THR A 80 -4.72 -12.38 23.83
C THR A 80 -6.08 -12.88 24.33
N THR A 81 -6.74 -13.76 23.57
CA THR A 81 -7.71 -14.70 24.14
C THR A 81 -7.61 -16.02 23.40
N SER A 82 -7.21 -17.01 24.17
CA SER A 82 -6.82 -18.34 23.79
C SER A 82 -8.03 -19.19 23.36
N MET A 83 -7.83 -19.95 22.28
CA MET A 83 -8.28 -21.33 22.07
C MET A 83 -9.73 -21.68 22.49
N ALA A 84 -10.63 -21.69 21.51
CA ALA A 84 -11.86 -22.50 21.57
C ALA A 84 -11.83 -23.55 20.45
N SER A 85 -11.57 -24.81 20.84
CA SER A 85 -11.58 -25.98 19.98
C SER A 85 -12.96 -26.24 19.37
N PRO A 86 -13.11 -26.48 18.05
CA PRO A 86 -14.38 -26.93 17.50
C PRO A 86 -14.57 -28.44 17.73
N LYS A 87 -15.68 -28.78 18.38
CA LYS A 87 -16.18 -30.15 18.59
C LYS A 87 -16.37 -30.86 17.25
N SER A 88 -15.63 -31.95 17.05
CA SER A 88 -15.83 -32.92 15.98
C SER A 88 -17.21 -33.57 16.08
N SER A 89 -18.11 -33.25 15.16
CA SER A 89 -19.42 -33.90 15.02
C SER A 89 -19.32 -35.10 14.08
N ARG A 90 -19.44 -36.27 14.71
CA ARG A 90 -19.67 -37.62 14.22
C ARG A 90 -20.56 -37.68 12.95
N SER A 91 -19.97 -37.98 11.79
CA SER A 91 -20.70 -38.38 10.58
C SER A 91 -20.73 -39.91 10.49
N ARG A 92 -21.93 -40.50 10.64
CA ARG A 92 -22.19 -41.92 10.45
C ARG A 92 -22.35 -42.19 8.94
N ARG A 93 -21.52 -43.05 8.35
CA ARG A 93 -21.83 -43.74 7.09
C ARG A 93 -21.95 -45.24 7.34
N PRO A 94 -22.97 -45.91 6.80
CA PRO A 94 -23.11 -47.36 6.91
C PRO A 94 -22.17 -48.06 5.93
N ALA A 95 -21.52 -49.13 6.39
CA ALA A 95 -20.78 -50.05 5.53
C ALA A 95 -21.77 -50.99 4.81
N LYS A 96 -21.56 -51.17 3.50
CA LYS A 96 -22.30 -52.12 2.66
C LYS A 96 -21.31 -53.23 2.26
N LYS A 97 -21.79 -54.47 2.43
CA LYS A 97 -21.22 -55.78 2.07
C LYS A 97 -20.19 -56.36 3.03
#